data_AF-A0A967GZB0-F1
#
_entry.id   AF-A0A967GZB0-F1
#
_cell.length_a   1.000
_cell.length_b   1.000
_cell.length_c   1.000
_cell.angle_alpha   90.00
_cell.angle_beta   90.00
_cell.angle_gamma   90.00
#
_symmetry.space_group_name_H-M   'P 1'
#
loop_
_entity.id
_entity.type
_entity.pdbx_description
1 polymer ?
#
loop_
_entity_poly.entity_id
_entity_poly.type
_entity_poly.pdbx_seq_one_letter_code
_entity_poly.pdbx_strand_id
1 'polypeptide(L)'
;MDMARTASEEKAARELAQLLRLHERLLGELQQVRDELIAPTTKKVVQALHAKSGGSVGGLGPIMTSVEEAIRALKLSESKLRNALLEDQDEADVEGIDNLPPALARFLAERTENPGFQYEVIQDENRGWIIYWKEYWSGKVRGSGQFYERPYAWLED
;
A
#
# COMPACT_ATOMS: atom_id res chain seq x y z
N MET A 1 9.12 23.61 -25.59
CA MET A 1 9.86 22.54 -24.89
C MET A 1 8.98 21.81 -23.88
N ASP A 2 7.88 22.40 -23.41
CA ASP A 2 6.89 21.78 -22.49
C ASP A 2 6.14 20.55 -23.01
N MET A 3 5.70 20.54 -24.27
CA MET A 3 4.84 19.45 -24.77
C MET A 3 5.50 18.07 -24.84
N ALA A 4 6.84 18.00 -24.90
CA ALA A 4 7.56 16.73 -24.92
C ALA A 4 7.69 16.12 -23.50
N ARG A 5 7.69 16.95 -22.47
CA ARG A 5 7.78 16.54 -21.05
C ARG A 5 6.45 15.94 -20.58
N THR A 6 5.34 16.61 -20.91
CA THR A 6 3.99 16.13 -20.59
C THR A 6 3.64 14.81 -21.30
N ALA A 7 4.01 14.65 -22.57
CA ALA A 7 3.80 13.40 -23.31
C ALA A 7 4.61 12.23 -22.73
N SER A 8 5.79 12.50 -22.17
CA SER A 8 6.63 11.50 -21.50
C SER A 8 6.04 11.08 -20.15
N GLU A 9 5.53 12.03 -19.37
CA GLU A 9 4.87 11.80 -18.07
C GLU A 9 3.56 11.02 -18.23
N GLU A 10 2.73 11.36 -19.22
CA GLU A 10 1.51 10.61 -19.55
C GLU A 10 1.79 9.17 -20.03
N LYS A 11 2.93 8.96 -20.69
CA LYS A 11 3.36 7.61 -21.09
C LYS A 11 3.80 6.80 -19.87
N ALA A 12 4.60 7.39 -18.99
CA ALA A 12 5.04 6.75 -17.74
C ALA A 12 3.85 6.39 -16.82
N ALA A 13 2.88 7.29 -16.67
CA ALA A 13 1.67 7.03 -15.89
C ALA A 13 0.85 5.85 -16.46
N ARG A 14 0.75 5.74 -17.78
CA ARG A 14 0.07 4.62 -18.45
C ARG A 14 0.81 3.30 -18.27
N GLU A 15 2.14 3.30 -18.43
CA GLU A 15 2.98 2.11 -18.23
C GLU A 15 2.94 1.64 -16.77
N LEU A 16 2.97 2.56 -15.82
CA LEU A 16 2.80 2.24 -14.40
C LEU A 16 1.42 1.68 -14.08
N ALA A 17 0.35 2.27 -14.63
CA ALA A 17 -1.00 1.73 -14.45
C ALA A 17 -1.14 0.32 -15.06
N GLN A 18 -0.46 0.03 -16.17
CA GLN A 18 -0.38 -1.33 -16.72
C GLN A 18 0.39 -2.27 -15.79
N LEU A 19 1.49 -1.82 -15.21
CA LEU A 19 2.29 -2.60 -14.27
C LEU A 19 1.52 -2.92 -12.97
N LEU A 20 0.74 -1.97 -12.44
CA LEU A 20 -0.11 -2.19 -11.27
C LEU A 20 -1.24 -3.18 -11.55
N ARG A 21 -1.89 -3.09 -12.72
CA ARG A 21 -2.88 -4.10 -13.14
C ARG A 21 -2.28 -5.49 -13.28
N LEU A 22 -1.03 -5.57 -13.76
CA LEU A 22 -0.30 -6.84 -13.82
C LEU A 22 -0.04 -7.39 -12.42
N HIS A 23 0.37 -6.55 -11.45
CA HIS A 23 0.55 -6.95 -10.06
C HIS A 23 -0.75 -7.48 -9.45
N GLU A 24 -1.87 -6.76 -9.61
CA GLU A 24 -3.17 -7.17 -9.09
C GLU A 24 -3.60 -8.53 -9.65
N ARG A 25 -3.44 -8.74 -10.96
CA ARG A 25 -3.73 -10.01 -11.61
C ARG A 25 -2.87 -11.16 -11.07
N LEU A 26 -1.55 -10.97 -11.01
CA LEU A 26 -0.62 -11.98 -10.50
C LEU A 26 -0.88 -12.30 -9.02
N LEU A 27 -1.24 -11.30 -8.23
CA LEU A 27 -1.59 -11.48 -6.83
C LEU A 27 -2.83 -12.36 -6.69
N GLY A 28 -3.87 -12.10 -7.49
CA GLY A 28 -5.09 -12.91 -7.52
C GLY A 28 -4.80 -14.36 -7.92
N GLU A 29 -4.00 -14.57 -8.96
CA GLU A 29 -3.58 -15.91 -9.41
C GLU A 29 -2.82 -16.67 -8.31
N LEU A 30 -1.86 -16.02 -7.65
CA LEU A 30 -1.09 -16.64 -6.55
C LEU A 30 -1.94 -16.92 -5.31
N GLN A 31 -2.90 -16.05 -4.97
CA GLN A 31 -3.84 -16.26 -3.88
C GLN A 31 -4.75 -17.45 -4.16
N GLN A 32 -5.24 -17.58 -5.40
CA GLN A 32 -6.03 -18.72 -5.82
C GLN A 32 -5.22 -20.03 -5.69
N VAL A 33 -3.98 -20.05 -6.18
CA VAL A 33 -3.09 -21.21 -6.05
C VAL A 33 -2.87 -21.57 -4.58
N ARG A 34 -2.60 -20.58 -3.72
CA ARG A 34 -2.47 -20.81 -2.27
C ARG A 34 -3.73 -21.45 -1.69
N ASP A 35 -4.91 -20.95 -2.05
CA ASP A 35 -6.20 -21.42 -1.55
C ASP A 35 -6.47 -22.87 -1.99
N GLU A 36 -6.13 -23.21 -3.22
CA GLU A 36 -6.19 -24.58 -3.76
C GLU A 36 -5.19 -25.52 -3.04
N LEU A 37 -4.00 -25.04 -2.71
CA LEU A 37 -2.98 -25.82 -1.98
C LEU A 37 -3.38 -26.10 -0.51
N ILE A 38 -4.05 -25.14 0.18
CA ILE A 38 -4.57 -25.37 1.54
C ILE A 38 -5.87 -26.16 1.58
N ALA A 39 -6.54 -26.34 0.44
CA ALA A 39 -7.86 -26.93 0.36
C ALA A 39 -7.89 -28.31 1.04
N PRO A 40 -8.96 -28.63 1.81
CA PRO A 40 -9.06 -29.91 2.51
C PRO A 40 -9.00 -31.12 1.57
N THR A 41 -9.52 -30.98 0.36
CA THR A 41 -9.47 -32.01 -0.71
C THR A 41 -8.04 -32.30 -1.14
N THR A 42 -7.25 -31.25 -1.42
CA THR A 42 -5.84 -31.35 -1.78
C THR A 42 -5.03 -32.04 -0.67
N LYS A 43 -5.23 -31.62 0.59
CA LYS A 43 -4.58 -32.24 1.76
C LYS A 43 -4.89 -33.73 1.86
N LYS A 44 -6.16 -34.13 1.69
CA LYS A 44 -6.58 -35.54 1.72
C LYS A 44 -5.90 -36.37 0.62
N VAL A 45 -5.80 -35.82 -0.59
CA VAL A 45 -5.13 -36.51 -1.72
C VAL A 45 -3.65 -36.71 -1.44
N VAL A 46 -2.94 -35.67 -0.99
CA VAL A 46 -1.51 -35.75 -0.66
C VAL A 46 -1.26 -36.76 0.47
N GLN A 47 -2.10 -36.75 1.52
CA GLN A 47 -2.02 -37.73 2.61
C GLN A 47 -2.24 -39.17 2.12
N ALA A 48 -3.22 -39.39 1.24
CA ALA A 48 -3.48 -40.71 0.66
C ALA A 48 -2.30 -41.21 -0.21
N LEU A 49 -1.68 -40.33 -0.99
CA LEU A 49 -0.51 -40.64 -1.80
C LEU A 49 0.74 -40.89 -0.95
N HIS A 50 0.94 -40.09 0.10
CA HIS A 50 2.01 -40.28 1.07
C HIS A 50 1.90 -41.65 1.78
N ALA A 51 0.69 -42.02 2.22
CA ALA A 51 0.43 -43.31 2.85
C ALA A 51 0.66 -44.49 1.88
N LYS A 52 0.24 -44.37 0.61
CA LYS A 52 0.46 -45.41 -0.42
C LYS A 52 1.92 -45.58 -0.82
N SER A 53 2.71 -44.51 -0.75
CA SER A 53 4.11 -44.51 -1.19
C SER A 53 5.11 -44.81 -0.07
N GLY A 54 4.64 -45.14 1.14
CA GLY A 54 5.52 -45.35 2.29
C GLY A 54 6.31 -44.09 2.69
N GLY A 55 5.77 -42.90 2.37
CA GLY A 55 6.41 -41.61 2.67
C GLY A 55 7.44 -41.12 1.66
N SER A 56 7.57 -41.74 0.48
CA SER A 56 8.49 -41.25 -0.57
C SER A 56 7.96 -40.00 -1.30
N VAL A 57 6.63 -39.80 -1.32
CA VAL A 57 6.01 -38.59 -1.90
C VAL A 57 6.11 -37.46 -0.89
N GLY A 58 6.93 -36.44 -1.21
CA GLY A 58 7.03 -35.22 -0.41
C GLY A 58 5.71 -34.45 -0.33
N GLY A 59 5.50 -33.73 0.77
CA GLY A 59 4.34 -32.86 0.94
C GLY A 59 4.40 -31.60 0.08
N LEU A 60 3.28 -30.87 0.01
CA LEU A 60 3.19 -29.58 -0.69
C LEU A 60 3.79 -28.40 0.09
N GLY A 61 4.40 -28.65 1.25
CA GLY A 61 4.96 -27.62 2.13
C GLY A 61 5.95 -26.68 1.42
N PRO A 62 6.98 -27.20 0.72
CA PRO A 62 7.93 -26.35 -0.01
C PRO A 62 7.25 -25.47 -1.07
N ILE A 63 6.27 -26.01 -1.79
CA ILE A 63 5.51 -25.28 -2.82
C ILE A 63 4.68 -24.17 -2.17
N MET A 64 4.01 -24.46 -1.04
CA MET A 64 3.27 -23.46 -0.28
C MET A 64 4.16 -22.30 0.16
N THR A 65 5.33 -22.62 0.73
CA THR A 65 6.30 -21.60 1.15
C THR A 65 6.70 -20.69 -0.01
N SER A 66 7.04 -21.25 -1.17
CA SER A 66 7.38 -20.45 -2.36
C SER A 66 6.23 -19.57 -2.84
N VAL A 67 4.99 -20.05 -2.79
CA VAL A 67 3.80 -19.25 -3.16
C VAL A 67 3.59 -18.10 -2.17
N GLU A 68 3.73 -18.34 -0.87
CA GLU A 68 3.62 -17.29 0.14
C GLU A 68 4.74 -16.25 0.03
N GLU A 69 5.98 -16.67 -0.23
CA GLU A 69 7.11 -15.78 -0.49
C GLU A 69 6.88 -14.93 -1.74
N ALA A 70 6.37 -15.52 -2.83
CA ALA A 70 6.03 -14.79 -4.04
C ALA A 70 4.93 -13.74 -3.79
N ILE A 71 3.89 -14.08 -3.04
CA ILE A 71 2.84 -13.13 -2.64
C ILE A 71 3.43 -11.97 -1.83
N ARG A 72 4.31 -12.25 -0.87
CA ARG A 72 4.96 -11.21 -0.06
C ARG A 72 5.83 -10.30 -0.92
N ALA A 73 6.66 -10.87 -1.80
CA ALA A 73 7.52 -10.12 -2.70
C ALA A 73 6.70 -9.21 -3.64
N LEU A 74 5.58 -9.71 -4.16
CA LEU A 74 4.72 -8.96 -5.07
C LEU A 74 4.05 -7.77 -4.36
N LYS A 75 3.54 -7.97 -3.13
CA LYS A 75 2.98 -6.88 -2.32
C LYS A 75 4.01 -5.80 -1.98
N LEU A 76 5.24 -6.21 -1.63
CA LEU A 76 6.33 -5.28 -1.34
C LEU A 76 6.73 -4.47 -2.59
N SER A 77 6.83 -5.13 -3.75
CA SER A 77 7.09 -4.49 -5.03
C SER A 77 6.02 -3.45 -5.36
N GLU A 78 4.74 -3.81 -5.24
CA GLU A 78 3.63 -2.90 -5.48
C GLU A 78 3.69 -1.68 -4.55
N SER A 79 3.96 -1.88 -3.26
CA SER A 79 4.10 -0.79 -2.30
C SER A 79 5.24 0.15 -2.68
N LYS A 80 6.39 -0.37 -3.11
CA LYS A 80 7.53 0.46 -3.54
C LYS A 80 7.20 1.29 -4.78
N LEU A 81 6.51 0.69 -5.76
CA LEU A 81 6.08 1.38 -6.98
C LEU A 81 5.06 2.49 -6.68
N ARG A 82 4.13 2.24 -5.77
CA ARG A 82 3.16 3.25 -5.30
C ARG A 82 3.85 4.37 -4.53
N ASN A 83 4.84 4.06 -3.70
CA ASN A 83 5.61 5.07 -2.96
C ASN A 83 6.47 5.93 -3.88
N ALA A 84 7.17 5.34 -4.85
CA ALA A 84 7.95 6.08 -5.84
C ALA A 84 7.07 7.06 -6.65
N LEU A 85 5.82 6.69 -6.94
CA LEU A 85 4.85 7.60 -7.57
C LEU A 85 4.44 8.77 -6.66
N LEU A 86 4.33 8.52 -5.36
CA LEU A 86 4.00 9.56 -4.37
C LEU A 86 5.19 10.48 -4.10
N GLU A 87 6.42 9.99 -4.25
CA GLU A 87 7.65 10.78 -4.15
C GLU A 87 7.91 11.63 -5.41
N ASP A 88 7.53 11.17 -6.62
CA ASP A 88 7.68 11.91 -7.88
C ASP A 88 6.55 12.93 -8.17
N GLN A 89 5.44 12.89 -7.43
CA GLN A 89 4.31 13.82 -7.59
C GLN A 89 4.28 14.86 -6.46
N ASP A 90 5.06 15.92 -6.65
CA ASP A 90 5.07 17.18 -5.90
C ASP A 90 5.38 17.06 -4.38
N GLU A 91 6.52 17.64 -3.98
CA GLU A 91 6.69 18.22 -2.64
C GLU A 91 5.62 19.31 -2.48
N ALA A 92 4.40 18.94 -2.08
CA ALA A 92 3.40 19.89 -1.66
C ALA A 92 3.93 20.59 -0.40
N ASP A 93 4.49 21.79 -0.57
CA ASP A 93 5.00 22.57 0.56
C ASP A 93 3.82 23.14 1.36
N VAL A 94 3.78 22.85 2.66
CA VAL A 94 2.77 23.38 3.58
C VAL A 94 3.45 24.48 4.39
N GLU A 95 3.01 25.73 4.18
CA GLU A 95 3.63 26.92 4.77
C GLU A 95 3.85 26.77 6.28
N GLY A 96 5.12 26.74 6.69
CA GLY A 96 5.54 26.66 8.10
C GLY A 96 5.74 25.23 8.65
N ILE A 97 5.67 24.19 7.82
CA ILE A 97 5.88 22.79 8.24
C ILE A 97 6.91 22.11 7.34
N ASP A 98 8.17 22.15 7.77
CA ASP A 98 9.28 21.51 7.05
C ASP A 98 9.26 19.97 7.22
N ASN A 99 9.61 19.22 6.15
CA ASN A 99 9.74 17.75 6.14
C ASN A 99 8.46 16.96 6.46
N LEU A 100 7.29 17.49 6.13
CA LEU A 100 6.03 16.74 6.21
C LEU A 100 5.99 15.64 5.11
N PRO A 101 5.57 14.40 5.42
CA PRO A 101 5.46 13.34 4.42
C PRO A 101 4.56 13.76 3.24
N PRO A 102 4.94 13.48 1.99
CA PRO A 102 4.25 13.98 0.80
C PRO A 102 2.74 13.71 0.78
N ALA A 103 2.32 12.53 1.25
CA ALA A 103 0.90 12.16 1.34
C ALA A 103 0.11 13.03 2.34
N LEU A 104 0.73 13.40 3.46
CA LEU A 104 0.11 14.28 4.45
C LEU A 104 0.12 15.74 3.98
N ALA A 105 1.21 16.16 3.36
CA ALA A 105 1.35 17.50 2.82
C ALA A 105 0.33 17.77 1.71
N ARG A 106 0.13 16.81 0.80
CA ARG A 106 -0.93 16.84 -0.20
C ARG A 106 -2.33 16.87 0.40
N PHE A 107 -2.59 16.06 1.43
CA PHE A 107 -3.89 16.05 2.11
C PHE A 107 -4.26 17.45 2.66
N LEU A 108 -3.27 18.15 3.23
CA LEU A 108 -3.43 19.50 3.76
C LEU A 108 -3.56 20.54 2.63
N ALA A 109 -2.69 20.48 1.62
CA ALA A 109 -2.72 21.39 0.48
C ALA A 109 -4.08 21.36 -0.23
N GLU A 110 -4.62 20.17 -0.52
CA GLU A 110 -5.93 20.00 -1.17
C GLU A 110 -7.11 20.55 -0.35
N ARG A 111 -6.98 20.66 0.99
CA ARG A 111 -8.09 21.02 1.88
C ARG A 111 -7.98 22.42 2.47
N THR A 112 -6.80 23.02 2.48
CA THR A 112 -6.58 24.38 2.96
C THR A 112 -7.36 25.41 2.11
N GLU A 113 -7.63 25.08 0.85
CA GLU A 113 -8.48 25.89 -0.04
C GLU A 113 -9.98 25.90 0.36
N ASN A 114 -10.42 24.96 1.20
CA ASN A 114 -11.83 24.84 1.58
C ASN A 114 -12.20 25.81 2.73
N PRO A 115 -13.20 26.69 2.54
CA PRO A 115 -13.68 27.57 3.61
C PRO A 115 -14.21 26.76 4.80
N GLY A 116 -13.59 26.94 5.96
CA GLY A 116 -13.96 26.24 7.19
C GLY A 116 -13.15 24.98 7.50
N PHE A 117 -12.16 24.62 6.67
CA PHE A 117 -11.16 23.63 7.04
C PHE A 117 -10.15 24.23 8.03
N GLN A 118 -9.89 23.52 9.12
CA GLN A 118 -8.92 23.86 10.15
C GLN A 118 -8.10 22.62 10.46
N TYR A 119 -6.80 22.79 10.65
CA TYR A 119 -5.92 21.70 11.00
C TYR A 119 -4.83 22.16 11.97
N GLU A 120 -4.27 21.19 12.69
CA GLU A 120 -3.11 21.34 13.56
C GLU A 120 -2.17 20.17 13.27
N VAL A 121 -0.89 20.48 13.11
CA VAL A 121 0.16 19.49 12.85
C VAL A 121 1.12 19.49 14.03
N ILE A 122 1.41 18.30 14.55
CA ILE A 122 2.31 18.07 15.67
C ILE A 122 3.35 17.04 15.24
N GLN A 123 4.62 17.33 15.44
CA GLN A 123 5.68 16.33 15.34
C GLN A 123 5.89 15.71 16.72
N ASP A 124 5.49 14.44 16.88
CA ASP A 124 5.69 13.69 18.11
C ASP A 124 6.89 12.75 17.96
N GLU A 125 7.81 12.79 18.92
CA GLU A 125 9.08 12.04 18.87
C GLU A 125 8.86 10.52 18.75
N ASN A 126 7.75 9.98 19.26
CA ASN A 126 7.48 8.55 19.29
C ASN A 126 6.47 8.12 18.21
N ARG A 127 5.58 9.02 17.78
CA ARG A 127 4.46 8.72 16.88
C ARG A 127 4.64 9.29 15.47
N GLY A 128 5.68 10.07 15.25
CA GLY A 128 5.94 10.80 14.01
C GLY A 128 5.00 11.99 13.85
N TRP A 129 4.67 12.34 12.61
CA TRP A 129 3.72 13.41 12.33
C TRP A 129 2.28 13.02 12.71
N ILE A 130 1.64 13.90 13.48
CA ILE A 130 0.24 13.83 13.90
C ILE A 130 -0.50 15.01 13.29
N ILE A 131 -1.60 14.74 12.60
CA ILE A 131 -2.48 15.78 12.05
C ILE A 131 -3.85 15.67 12.67
N TYR A 132 -4.32 16.74 13.30
CA TYR A 132 -5.72 16.93 13.67
C TYR A 132 -6.39 17.82 12.65
N TRP A 133 -7.59 17.47 12.20
CA TRP A 133 -8.33 18.34 11.30
C TRP A 133 -9.82 18.36 11.64
N LYS A 134 -10.44 19.50 11.36
CA LYS A 134 -11.87 19.75 11.45
C LYS A 134 -12.32 20.54 10.25
N GLU A 135 -13.47 20.16 9.70
CA GLU A 135 -14.11 20.88 8.61
C GLU A 135 -15.45 21.41 9.11
N TYR A 136 -15.69 22.70 8.91
CA TYR A 136 -16.92 23.38 9.28
C TYR A 136 -17.71 23.80 8.05
N TRP A 137 -19.03 23.59 8.07
CA TRP A 137 -19.95 24.09 7.06
C TRP A 137 -21.11 24.82 7.75
N SER A 138 -21.28 26.11 7.42
CA SER A 138 -22.32 26.97 8.01
C SER A 138 -22.36 26.92 9.56
N GLY A 139 -21.18 26.91 10.20
CA GLY A 139 -21.03 26.90 11.66
C GLY A 139 -21.22 25.53 12.33
N LYS A 140 -21.41 24.45 11.57
CA LYS A 140 -21.49 23.06 12.09
C LYS A 140 -20.29 22.24 11.63
N VAL A 141 -19.84 21.31 12.48
CA VAL A 141 -18.79 20.35 12.09
C VAL A 141 -19.35 19.41 11.03
N ARG A 142 -18.72 19.42 9.86
CA ARG A 142 -19.00 18.54 8.72
C ARG A 142 -18.15 17.27 8.76
N GLY A 143 -16.92 17.38 9.24
CA GLY A 143 -15.99 16.25 9.37
C GLY A 143 -14.87 16.56 10.35
N SER A 144 -14.30 15.52 10.94
CA SER A 144 -13.11 15.63 11.79
C SER A 144 -12.34 14.32 11.78
N GLY A 145 -11.02 14.39 11.91
CA GLY A 145 -10.18 13.20 11.95
C GLY A 145 -8.80 13.46 12.52
N GLN A 146 -8.07 12.34 12.69
CA GLN A 146 -6.67 12.34 13.09
C GLN A 146 -5.87 11.37 12.23
N PHE A 147 -4.68 11.77 11.78
CA PHE A 147 -3.72 10.91 11.11
C PHE A 147 -2.47 10.76 11.97
N TYR A 148 -1.89 9.56 11.94
CA TYR A 148 -0.60 9.24 12.55
C TYR A 148 0.29 8.63 11.46
N GLU A 149 1.47 9.20 11.26
CA GLU A 149 2.47 8.67 10.33
C GLU A 149 2.95 7.27 10.74
N ARG A 150 3.01 6.99 12.06
CA ARG A 150 3.47 5.71 12.65
C ARG A 150 4.80 5.21 12.03
N PRO A 151 5.89 5.98 12.13
CA PRO A 151 7.19 5.62 11.57
C PRO A 151 7.82 4.38 12.21
N TYR A 152 7.26 3.84 13.30
CA TYR A 152 7.76 2.67 14.02
C TYR A 152 6.74 1.53 14.13
N ALA A 153 5.71 1.51 13.27
CA ALA A 153 4.67 0.47 13.32
C ALA A 153 5.24 -0.97 13.20
N TRP A 154 6.47 -1.14 12.72
CA TRP A 154 7.17 -2.41 12.61
C TRP A 154 7.99 -2.81 13.85
N LEU A 155 8.07 -1.96 14.88
CA LEU A 155 8.75 -2.25 16.15
C LEU A 155 7.80 -2.75 17.25
N GLU A 156 6.48 -2.69 17.01
CA GLU A 156 5.45 -3.24 17.89
C GLU A 156 5.05 -4.65 17.39
N ASP A 157 5.96 -5.63 17.48
CA ASP A 157 5.68 -7.07 17.36
C ASP A 157 6.38 -7.82 18.52
#